data_AF-A0A959LBF9-F1
#
_entry.id   AF-A0A959LBF9-F1
#
_cell.length_a   1.000
_cell.length_b   1.000
_cell.length_c   1.000
_cell.angle_alpha   90.00
_cell.angle_beta   90.00
_cell.angle_gamma   90.00
#
_symmetry.space_group_name_H-M   'P 1'
#
loop_
_entity.id
_entity.type
_entity.pdbx_description
1 polymer ?
#
loop_
_entity_poly.entity_id
_entity_poly.type
_entity_poly.pdbx_seq_one_letter_code
_entity_poly.pdbx_strand_id
1 'polypeptide(L)'
;MRNSILTIVILVSLACKTKNDQKLVKLNYGKDTLVEVMQDLQVAEQAVKTFDYKLQDSIKNRYYTQILEIYNLDSTRLNQDLKNIVSDKDLYLEYQSEVVDSLKAKQKKRNIE
;
A
#
# COMPACT_ATOMS: atom_id res chain seq x y z
N MET A 1 52.45 -15.09 7.76
CA MET A 1 51.50 -14.41 6.84
C MET A 1 50.58 -15.36 6.04
N ARG A 2 50.68 -16.70 6.14
CA ARG A 2 49.73 -17.63 5.48
C ARG A 2 48.44 -17.88 6.26
N ASN A 3 48.43 -17.66 7.57
CA ASN A 3 47.26 -17.93 8.43
C ASN A 3 46.25 -16.78 8.50
N SER A 4 46.56 -15.60 7.96
CA SER A 4 45.68 -14.42 8.01
C SER A 4 44.62 -14.39 6.91
N ILE A 5 44.81 -15.15 5.82
CA ILE A 5 43.87 -15.21 4.70
C ILE A 5 42.68 -16.12 5.04
N LEU A 6 42.90 -17.18 5.84
CA LEU A 6 41.85 -18.13 6.22
C LEU A 6 40.78 -17.49 7.12
N THR A 7 41.17 -16.53 7.97
CA THR A 7 40.27 -15.87 8.92
C THR A 7 39.30 -14.90 8.24
N ILE A 8 39.71 -14.28 7.14
CA ILE A 8 38.87 -13.32 6.39
C ILE A 8 37.76 -14.04 5.62
N VAL A 9 38.02 -15.24 5.11
CA VAL A 9 37.03 -16.03 4.34
C VAL A 9 35.89 -16.54 5.23
N ILE A 10 36.17 -16.87 6.51
CA ILE A 10 35.16 -17.36 7.46
C ILE A 10 34.21 -16.23 7.88
N LEU A 11 34.71 -14.99 8.05
CA LEU A 11 33.91 -13.83 8.42
C LEU A 11 32.90 -13.41 7.33
N VAL A 12 33.21 -13.63 6.06
CA VAL A 12 32.29 -13.30 4.94
C VAL A 12 31.10 -14.27 4.88
N SER A 13 31.28 -15.52 5.33
CA SER A 13 30.22 -16.54 5.28
C SER A 13 29.09 -16.35 6.32
N LEU A 14 29.36 -15.59 7.40
CA LEU A 14 28.37 -15.27 8.43
C LEU A 14 27.49 -14.05 8.08
N ALA A 15 27.87 -13.26 7.08
CA ALA A 15 27.11 -12.07 6.66
C ALA A 15 25.93 -12.39 5.71
N CYS A 16 25.72 -13.65 5.32
CA CYS A 16 24.69 -14.05 4.35
C CYS A 16 23.43 -14.71 4.96
N LYS A 17 23.22 -14.66 6.29
CA LYS A 17 22.00 -15.20 6.91
C LYS A 17 21.16 -14.12 7.58
N THR A 18 20.62 -13.24 6.76
CA THR A 18 19.40 -12.49 7.10
C THR A 18 18.46 -12.52 5.89
N LYS A 19 18.09 -13.72 5.43
CA LYS A 19 16.80 -13.84 4.75
C LYS A 19 15.77 -13.81 5.87
N ASN A 20 15.30 -12.60 6.13
CA ASN A 20 14.11 -12.35 6.91
C ASN A 20 13.01 -13.21 6.28
N ASP A 21 12.61 -14.29 6.96
CA ASP A 21 11.38 -15.04 6.63
C ASP A 21 10.20 -14.12 6.99
N GLN A 22 10.08 -12.99 6.27
CA GLN A 22 8.90 -12.16 6.27
C GLN A 22 7.79 -13.07 5.80
N LYS A 23 6.84 -13.34 6.70
CA LYS A 23 5.53 -13.90 6.37
C LYS A 23 5.03 -13.11 5.17
N LEU A 24 5.10 -13.69 3.98
CA LEU A 24 4.60 -13.05 2.77
C LEU A 24 3.09 -12.91 2.97
N VAL A 25 2.65 -11.70 3.31
CA VAL A 25 1.23 -11.36 3.38
C VAL A 25 0.68 -11.56 1.98
N LYS A 26 -0.08 -12.64 1.80
CA LYS A 26 -0.68 -12.95 0.51
C LYS A 26 -1.89 -12.05 0.30
N LEU A 27 -1.75 -11.12 -0.64
CA LEU A 27 -2.83 -10.24 -1.09
C LEU A 27 -3.56 -10.88 -2.28
N ASN A 28 -4.84 -10.55 -2.43
CA ASN A 28 -5.68 -11.01 -3.53
C ASN A 28 -5.42 -10.20 -4.80
N TYR A 29 -5.09 -8.91 -4.66
CA TYR A 29 -4.80 -8.00 -5.77
C TYR A 29 -3.33 -7.57 -5.81
N GLY A 30 -2.90 -7.14 -6.99
CA GLY A 30 -1.56 -6.60 -7.20
C GLY A 30 -1.36 -5.27 -6.51
N LYS A 31 -0.10 -4.96 -6.20
CA LYS A 31 0.31 -3.74 -5.52
C LYS A 31 -0.19 -2.48 -6.23
N ASP A 32 0.02 -2.39 -7.55
CA ASP A 32 -0.39 -1.22 -8.35
C ASP A 32 -1.90 -0.94 -8.22
N THR A 33 -2.73 -1.98 -8.37
CA THR A 33 -4.19 -1.87 -8.22
C THR A 33 -4.57 -1.41 -6.81
N LEU A 34 -3.95 -1.97 -5.78
CA LEU A 34 -4.25 -1.60 -4.39
C LEU A 34 -3.83 -0.16 -4.08
N VAL A 35 -2.68 0.28 -4.61
CA VAL A 35 -2.21 1.66 -4.48
C VAL A 35 -3.16 2.63 -5.18
N GLU A 36 -3.65 2.32 -6.39
CA GLU A 36 -4.64 3.13 -7.09
C GLU A 36 -5.98 3.21 -6.35
N VAL A 37 -6.48 2.07 -5.88
CA VAL A 37 -7.72 1.99 -5.10
C VAL A 37 -7.59 2.78 -3.78
N MET A 38 -6.47 2.66 -3.08
CA MET A 38 -6.23 3.40 -1.85
C MET A 38 -6.16 4.92 -2.08
N GLN A 39 -5.63 5.37 -3.22
CA GLN A 39 -5.68 6.78 -3.62
C GLN A 39 -7.13 7.26 -3.77
N ASP A 40 -7.94 6.50 -4.52
CA ASP A 40 -9.33 6.89 -4.78
C ASP A 40 -10.17 6.87 -3.50
N LEU A 41 -9.95 5.87 -2.62
CA LEU A 41 -10.55 5.84 -1.30
C LEU A 41 -10.16 7.06 -0.46
N GLN A 42 -8.88 7.45 -0.46
CA GLN A 42 -8.43 8.63 0.27
C GLN A 42 -9.06 9.92 -0.28
N VAL A 43 -9.17 10.06 -1.60
CA VAL A 43 -9.84 11.20 -2.23
C VAL A 43 -11.33 11.21 -1.89
N ALA A 44 -12.00 10.06 -1.99
CA ALA A 44 -13.40 9.90 -1.63
C ALA A 44 -13.66 10.26 -0.17
N GLU A 45 -12.79 9.83 0.76
CA GLU A 45 -12.90 10.19 2.18
C GLU A 45 -12.78 11.69 2.43
N GLN A 46 -11.91 12.41 1.72
CA GLN A 46 -11.85 13.86 1.84
C GLN A 46 -13.07 14.55 1.21
N ALA A 47 -13.57 14.05 0.08
CA ALA A 47 -14.77 14.56 -0.56
C ALA A 47 -16.02 14.36 0.32
N VAL A 48 -16.15 13.21 0.99
CA VAL A 48 -17.29 12.93 1.89
C VAL A 48 -17.37 13.95 3.03
N LYS A 49 -16.24 14.43 3.55
CA LYS A 49 -16.21 15.42 4.64
C LYS A 49 -16.82 16.76 4.29
N THR A 50 -17.02 17.08 3.00
CA THR A 50 -17.66 18.34 2.59
C THR A 50 -19.19 18.28 2.64
N PHE A 51 -19.78 17.11 2.91
CA PHE A 51 -21.22 16.92 2.98
C PHE A 51 -21.72 16.93 4.43
N ASP A 52 -23.00 17.22 4.61
CA ASP A 52 -23.69 17.12 5.90
C ASP A 52 -23.56 15.71 6.48
N TYR A 53 -23.34 15.60 7.79
CA TYR A 53 -23.11 14.33 8.48
C TYR A 53 -24.20 13.29 8.20
N LYS A 54 -25.45 13.72 7.99
CA LYS A 54 -26.58 12.83 7.68
C LYS A 54 -26.45 12.14 6.34
N LEU A 55 -25.68 12.71 5.42
CA LEU A 55 -25.47 12.22 4.06
C LEU A 55 -24.14 11.49 3.89
N GLN A 56 -23.19 11.64 4.82
CA GLN A 56 -21.83 11.12 4.67
C GLN A 56 -21.81 9.61 4.46
N ASP A 57 -22.56 8.84 5.24
CA ASP A 57 -22.60 7.38 5.11
C ASP A 57 -23.13 6.94 3.74
N SER A 58 -24.22 7.56 3.27
CA SER A 58 -24.79 7.25 1.96
C SER A 58 -23.83 7.58 0.82
N ILE A 59 -23.13 8.71 0.91
CA ILE A 59 -22.18 9.15 -0.13
C ILE A 59 -20.93 8.28 -0.10
N LYS A 60 -20.42 7.95 1.09
CA LYS A 60 -19.29 7.04 1.26
C LYS A 60 -19.57 5.69 0.64
N ASN A 61 -20.75 5.11 0.89
CA ASN A 61 -21.14 3.85 0.29
C ASN A 61 -21.20 3.91 -1.24
N ARG A 62 -21.70 5.03 -1.79
CA ARG A 62 -21.75 5.24 -3.23
C ARG A 62 -20.35 5.31 -3.86
N TYR A 63 -19.44 6.09 -3.29
CA TYR A 63 -18.06 6.14 -3.77
C TYR A 63 -17.37 4.79 -3.68
N TYR A 64 -17.53 4.10 -2.56
CA TYR A 64 -16.95 2.77 -2.38
C TYR A 64 -17.46 1.78 -3.45
N THR A 65 -18.76 1.79 -3.73
CA THR A 65 -19.36 0.96 -4.78
C THR A 65 -18.79 1.29 -6.16
N GLN A 66 -18.70 2.58 -6.51
CA GLN A 66 -18.15 3.01 -7.79
C GLN A 66 -16.68 2.64 -7.95
N ILE A 67 -15.87 2.76 -6.89
CA ILE A 67 -14.47 2.35 -6.92
C ILE A 67 -14.39 0.84 -7.22
N LEU A 68 -15.16 0.00 -6.53
CA LEU A 68 -15.19 -1.44 -6.81
C LEU A 68 -15.55 -1.75 -8.26
N GLU A 69 -16.53 -1.03 -8.83
CA GLU A 69 -16.96 -1.20 -10.22
C GLU A 69 -15.86 -0.78 -11.22
N ILE A 70 -15.19 0.36 -11.00
CA ILE A 70 -14.12 0.87 -11.87
C ILE A 70 -12.97 -0.13 -11.97
N TYR A 71 -12.57 -0.71 -10.84
CA TYR A 71 -11.45 -1.65 -10.78
C TYR A 71 -11.88 -3.13 -10.93
N ASN A 72 -13.18 -3.39 -11.12
CA ASN A 72 -13.78 -4.74 -11.20
C ASN A 72 -13.36 -5.64 -10.02
N LEU A 73 -13.50 -5.12 -8.80
CA LEU A 73 -13.04 -5.78 -7.58
C LEU A 73 -14.20 -6.40 -6.79
N ASP A 74 -13.94 -7.58 -6.23
CA ASP A 74 -14.77 -8.15 -5.18
C ASP A 74 -14.52 -7.44 -3.84
N SER A 75 -15.60 -6.95 -3.23
CA SER A 75 -15.57 -6.18 -1.98
C SER A 75 -14.99 -6.99 -0.81
N THR A 76 -15.26 -8.30 -0.76
CA THR A 76 -14.79 -9.17 0.33
C THR A 76 -13.27 -9.34 0.26
N ARG A 77 -12.75 -9.63 -0.93
CA ARG A 77 -11.30 -9.75 -1.18
C ARG A 77 -10.58 -8.43 -0.95
N LEU A 78 -11.15 -7.31 -1.40
CA LEU A 78 -10.53 -6.01 -1.19
C LEU A 78 -10.45 -5.69 0.31
N ASN A 79 -11.55 -5.91 1.05
CA ASN A 79 -11.57 -5.68 2.49
C ASN A 79 -10.58 -6.59 3.23
N GLN A 80 -10.35 -7.81 2.76
CA GLN A 80 -9.33 -8.69 3.31
C GLN A 80 -7.92 -8.11 3.07
N ASP A 81 -7.63 -7.65 1.85
CA ASP A 81 -6.33 -7.06 1.51
C ASP A 81 -6.06 -5.79 2.30
N LEU A 82 -7.05 -4.88 2.38
CA LEU A 82 -6.93 -3.66 3.18
C LEU A 82 -6.71 -3.96 4.67
N LYS A 83 -7.41 -4.96 5.23
CA LYS A 83 -7.18 -5.39 6.61
C LYS A 83 -5.77 -5.95 6.80
N ASN A 84 -5.29 -6.76 5.86
CA ASN A 84 -3.95 -7.32 5.91
C ASN A 84 -2.89 -6.22 5.86
N ILE A 85 -3.06 -5.22 4.98
CA ILE A 85 -2.18 -4.06 4.86
C ILE A 85 -2.19 -3.24 6.16
N VAL A 86 -3.36 -2.88 6.71
CA VAL A 86 -3.45 -2.05 7.92
C VAL A 86 -2.94 -2.78 9.17
N SER A 87 -3.01 -4.12 9.20
CA SER A 87 -2.56 -4.91 10.34
C SER A 87 -1.04 -5.10 10.40
N ASP A 88 -0.35 -4.91 9.28
CA ASP A 88 1.12 -4.97 9.19
C ASP A 88 1.67 -3.55 9.06
N LYS A 89 2.41 -3.09 10.06
CA LYS A 89 2.92 -1.71 10.12
C LYS A 89 3.86 -1.39 8.95
N ASP A 90 4.75 -2.32 8.59
CA ASP A 90 5.76 -2.06 7.55
C ASP A 90 5.08 -2.02 6.18
N LEU A 91 4.16 -2.96 5.94
CA LEU A 91 3.35 -2.99 4.73
C LEU A 91 2.45 -1.75 4.62
N TYR A 92 1.81 -1.34 5.72
CA TYR A 92 1.01 -0.12 5.74
C TYR A 92 1.83 1.11 5.35
N LEU A 93 3.03 1.27 5.92
CA LEU A 93 3.91 2.40 5.62
C LEU A 93 4.36 2.39 4.16
N GLU A 94 4.66 1.21 3.60
CA GLU A 94 5.02 1.03 2.19
C GLU A 94 3.88 1.47 1.26
N TYR A 95 2.67 0.99 1.48
CA TYR A 95 1.52 1.37 0.64
C TYR A 95 1.18 2.86 0.81
N GLN A 96 1.21 3.36 2.05
CA GLN A 96 0.87 4.75 2.33
C GLN A 96 1.87 5.73 1.72
N SER A 97 3.18 5.42 1.73
CA SER A 97 4.18 6.29 1.09
C SER A 97 3.95 6.37 -0.41
N GLU A 98 3.67 5.24 -1.07
CA GLU A 98 3.40 5.21 -2.51
C GLU A 98 2.11 5.94 -2.90
N VAL A 99 1.05 5.79 -2.12
CA VAL A 99 -0.18 6.57 -2.29
C VAL A 99 0.12 8.06 -2.23
N VAL A 100 0.87 8.52 -1.22
CA VAL A 100 1.22 9.94 -1.05
C VAL A 100 2.09 10.45 -2.20
N ASP A 101 3.09 9.68 -2.61
CA ASP A 101 4.01 10.08 -3.67
C ASP A 101 3.32 10.15 -5.03
N SER A 102 2.43 9.19 -5.32
CA SER A 102 1.58 9.21 -6.50
C SER A 102 0.64 10.43 -6.54
N LEU A 103 -0.02 10.74 -5.42
CA LEU A 103 -0.90 11.92 -5.34
C LEU A 103 -0.13 13.23 -5.55
N LYS A 104 1.09 13.35 -4.97
CA LYS A 104 1.98 14.50 -5.20
C LYS A 104 2.39 14.61 -6.66
N ALA A 105 2.73 13.49 -7.30
CA ALA A 105 3.11 13.47 -8.72
C ALA A 105 1.94 13.92 -9.62
N LYS A 106 0.71 13.45 -9.34
CA LYS A 106 -0.52 13.89 -10.05
C LYS A 106 -0.79 15.39 -9.83
N GLN A 107 -0.58 15.91 -8.62
CA GLN A 107 -0.72 17.34 -8.34
C GLN A 107 0.31 18.19 -9.08
N LYS A 108 1.58 17.76 -9.09
CA LYS A 108 2.64 18.48 -9.80
C LYS A 108 2.36 18.58 -11.30
N LYS A 109 1.88 17.49 -11.93
CA LYS A 109 1.49 17.49 -13.35
C LYS A 109 0.40 18.52 -13.65
N ARG A 110 -0.66 18.58 -12.81
CA ARG A 110 -1.77 19.54 -12.98
C ARG A 110 -1.37 21.01 -12.84
N ASN A 111 -0.31 21.32 -12.10
CA ASN A 111 0.15 22.70 -11.91
C ASN A 111 1.09 23.19 -13.03
N ILE A 112 1.43 22.32 -13.99
CA ILE A 112 2.29 22.62 -15.13
C ILE A 112 1.45 22.84 -16.41
N GLU A 113 0.19 22.40 -16.39
CA GLU A 113 -0.84 22.65 -17.42
C GLU A 113 -1.64 23.93 -17.11
#